data_AF-M0H7X2-F1
#
_entry.id   AF-M0H7X2-F1
#
_cell.length_a   1.000
_cell.length_b   1.000
_cell.length_c   1.000
_cell.angle_alpha   90.00
_cell.angle_beta   90.00
_cell.angle_gamma   90.00
#
_symmetry.space_group_name_H-M   'P 1'
#
loop_
_entity.id
_entity.type
_entity.pdbx_description
1 polymer ?
#
loop_
_entity_poly.entity_id
_entity_poly.type
_entity_poly.pdbx_seq_one_letter_code
_entity_poly.pdbx_strand_id
1 'polypeptide(L)'
;MTPVYVAEEVDLSMPPDIETVSAPHNADLLVLPDDTNTNATQAVEWLIDDRVLALLGENAETTWLSWARSDAFNDVFNTQGYSESEPPSSLVVGAKVGLTTTTSRYSWGSEPSTRDVLEALDDSLVAIEQRTPTG
;
A
#
# COMPACT_ATOMS: atom_id res chain seq x y z
N MET A 1 -6.96 15.11 7.27
CA MET A 1 -7.72 13.84 7.23
C MET A 1 -7.35 13.18 5.93
N THR A 2 -6.95 11.93 5.98
CA THR A 2 -6.50 11.15 4.81
C THR A 2 -7.69 10.34 4.32
N PRO A 3 -8.35 10.69 3.21
CA PRO A 3 -9.46 9.92 2.68
C PRO A 3 -8.98 8.52 2.27
N VAL A 4 -9.72 7.50 2.72
CA VAL A 4 -9.35 6.09 2.52
C VAL A 4 -10.36 5.40 1.62
N TYR A 5 -9.87 4.72 0.60
CA TYR A 5 -10.66 3.78 -0.20
C TYR A 5 -10.36 2.37 0.30
N VAL A 6 -11.39 1.59 0.58
CA VAL A 6 -11.27 0.16 0.90
C VAL A 6 -12.01 -0.62 -0.18
N ALA A 7 -11.29 -1.49 -0.88
CA ALA A 7 -11.92 -2.38 -1.85
C ALA A 7 -12.92 -3.31 -1.14
N GLU A 8 -14.06 -3.56 -1.78
CA GLU A 8 -15.15 -4.37 -1.21
C GLU A 8 -14.73 -5.82 -0.89
N GLU A 9 -13.67 -6.31 -1.53
CA GLU A 9 -13.08 -7.63 -1.32
C GLU A 9 -12.21 -7.71 -0.05
N VAL A 10 -11.89 -6.56 0.56
CA VAL A 10 -11.10 -6.49 1.79
C VAL A 10 -12.06 -6.46 2.98
N ASP A 11 -11.98 -7.49 3.84
CA ASP A 11 -12.73 -7.53 5.10
C ASP A 11 -12.07 -6.61 6.15
N LEU A 12 -12.18 -5.31 5.93
CA LEU A 12 -11.62 -4.27 6.81
C LEU A 12 -12.69 -3.22 7.11
N SER A 13 -13.17 -3.24 8.35
CA SER A 13 -14.12 -2.25 8.84
C SER A 13 -13.41 -0.97 9.28
N MET A 14 -13.61 0.11 8.53
CA MET A 14 -13.07 1.42 8.88
C MET A 14 -13.87 2.04 10.05
N PRO A 15 -13.19 2.60 11.06
CA PRO A 15 -13.84 3.36 12.12
C PRO A 15 -14.52 4.62 11.57
N PRO A 16 -15.61 5.10 12.20
CA PRO A 16 -16.40 6.23 11.71
C PRO A 16 -15.64 7.56 11.69
N ASP A 17 -14.52 7.65 12.40
CA ASP A 17 -13.64 8.82 12.44
C ASP A 17 -12.72 8.92 11.19
N ILE A 18 -12.62 7.86 10.39
CA ILE A 18 -11.87 7.85 9.13
C ILE A 18 -12.81 8.15 7.97
N GLU A 19 -12.44 9.14 7.15
CA GLU A 19 -13.18 9.47 5.94
C GLU A 19 -13.00 8.37 4.90
N THR A 20 -14.01 7.52 4.72
CA THR A 20 -14.02 6.50 3.66
C THR A 20 -14.68 7.03 2.40
N VAL A 21 -13.99 6.90 1.27
CA VAL A 21 -14.52 7.30 -0.05
C VAL A 21 -14.84 6.07 -0.89
N SER A 22 -15.84 6.18 -1.76
CA SER A 22 -16.30 5.07 -2.60
C SER A 22 -15.52 4.90 -3.91
N ALA A 23 -14.54 5.77 -4.20
CA ALA A 23 -13.79 5.72 -5.45
C ALA A 23 -12.28 5.93 -5.23
N PRO A 24 -11.41 5.10 -5.86
CA PRO A 24 -9.95 5.18 -5.69
C PRO A 24 -9.35 6.55 -5.95
N HIS A 25 -9.88 7.29 -6.93
CA HIS A 25 -9.37 8.62 -7.31
C HIS A 25 -9.65 9.73 -6.29
N ASN A 26 -10.53 9.49 -5.31
CA ASN A 26 -10.81 10.43 -4.24
C ASN A 26 -10.04 10.10 -2.95
N ALA A 27 -9.24 9.03 -2.95
CA ALA A 27 -8.54 8.54 -1.78
C ALA A 27 -7.04 8.82 -1.83
N ASP A 28 -6.50 9.25 -0.70
CA ASP A 28 -5.06 9.37 -0.51
C ASP A 28 -4.46 8.02 -0.11
N LEU A 29 -5.25 7.14 0.55
CA LEU A 29 -4.88 5.76 0.86
C LEU A 29 -5.84 4.78 0.18
N LEU A 30 -5.30 3.84 -0.60
CA LEU A 30 -6.06 2.78 -1.24
C LEU A 30 -5.71 1.44 -0.59
N VAL A 31 -6.68 0.83 0.10
CA VAL A 31 -6.59 -0.52 0.65
C VAL A 31 -7.18 -1.51 -0.35
N LEU A 32 -6.35 -2.41 -0.83
CA LEU A 32 -6.64 -3.38 -1.89
C LEU A 32 -6.38 -4.80 -1.35
N PRO A 33 -7.12 -5.81 -1.86
CA PRO A 33 -6.82 -7.19 -1.53
C PRO A 33 -5.51 -7.62 -2.18
N ASP A 34 -4.90 -8.68 -1.66
CA ASP A 34 -3.72 -9.29 -2.26
C ASP A 34 -4.00 -9.86 -3.66
N ASP A 35 -5.19 -10.39 -3.91
CA ASP A 35 -5.64 -10.86 -5.24
C ASP A 35 -6.39 -9.77 -6.02
N THR A 36 -5.78 -8.59 -6.13
CA THR A 36 -6.38 -7.46 -6.85
C THR A 36 -6.22 -7.59 -8.37
N ASN A 37 -7.25 -7.19 -9.12
CA ASN A 37 -7.18 -7.04 -10.58
C ASN A 37 -6.34 -5.83 -11.03
N THR A 38 -5.80 -5.05 -10.09
CA THR A 38 -4.92 -3.91 -10.37
C THR A 38 -3.60 -4.39 -10.96
N ASN A 39 -3.26 -3.86 -12.14
CA ASN A 39 -1.96 -4.13 -12.76
C ASN A 39 -0.88 -3.13 -12.32
N ALA A 40 0.38 -3.42 -12.69
CA ALA A 40 1.51 -2.58 -12.34
C ALA A 40 1.37 -1.14 -12.84
N THR A 41 0.86 -0.93 -14.07
CA THR A 41 0.66 0.41 -14.64
C THR A 41 -0.29 1.25 -13.80
N GLN A 42 -1.42 0.69 -13.41
CA GLN A 42 -2.43 1.38 -12.61
C GLN A 42 -1.90 1.67 -11.19
N ALA A 43 -1.15 0.74 -10.59
CA ALA A 43 -0.49 0.98 -9.32
C ALA A 43 0.54 2.13 -9.41
N VAL A 44 1.30 2.20 -10.51
CA VAL A 44 2.25 3.29 -10.76
C VAL A 44 1.55 4.63 -10.91
N GLU A 45 0.43 4.69 -11.65
CA GLU A 45 -0.35 5.92 -11.80
C GLU A 45 -0.80 6.48 -10.44
N TRP A 46 -1.31 5.62 -9.56
CA TRP A 46 -1.70 6.02 -8.21
C TRP A 46 -0.52 6.52 -7.38
N LEU A 47 0.64 5.86 -7.46
CA LEU A 47 1.84 6.30 -6.75
C LEU A 47 2.39 7.63 -7.29
N ILE A 48 2.30 7.87 -8.61
CA ILE A 48 2.70 9.15 -9.23
C ILE A 48 1.83 10.29 -8.71
N ASP A 49 0.53 10.05 -8.55
CA ASP A 49 -0.46 10.95 -7.94
C ASP A 49 -0.28 11.13 -6.42
N ASP A 50 0.86 10.72 -5.86
CA ASP A 50 1.22 10.81 -4.45
C ASP A 50 0.23 10.07 -3.52
N ARG A 51 -0.44 9.03 -4.03
CA ARG A 51 -1.31 8.15 -3.25
C ARG A 51 -0.53 7.01 -2.63
N VAL A 52 -1.04 6.52 -1.51
CA VAL A 52 -0.52 5.37 -0.76
C VAL A 52 -1.32 4.13 -1.13
N LEU A 53 -0.62 3.05 -1.45
CA LEU A 53 -1.21 1.74 -1.75
C LEU A 53 -0.97 0.79 -0.59
N ALA A 54 -2.02 0.17 -0.08
CA ALA A 54 -1.95 -0.87 0.93
C ALA A 54 -2.55 -2.16 0.39
N LEU A 55 -1.73 -3.21 0.29
CA LEU A 55 -2.16 -4.56 -0.07
C LEU A 55 -2.32 -5.38 1.21
N LEU A 56 -3.51 -5.92 1.44
CA LEU A 56 -3.82 -6.76 2.59
C LEU A 56 -4.18 -8.18 2.11
N GLY A 57 -3.49 -9.17 2.64
CA GLY A 57 -3.73 -10.59 2.38
C GLY A 57 -2.45 -11.41 2.34
N GLU A 58 -2.56 -12.73 2.32
CA GLU A 58 -1.41 -13.64 2.40
C GLU A 58 -0.43 -13.50 1.23
N ASN A 59 -0.91 -13.05 0.06
CA ASN A 59 -0.08 -12.82 -1.12
C ASN A 59 0.26 -11.35 -1.35
N ALA A 60 0.03 -10.45 -0.38
CA ALA A 60 0.25 -9.02 -0.54
C ALA A 60 1.67 -8.70 -1.02
N GLU A 61 2.66 -9.40 -0.45
CA GLU A 61 4.05 -9.30 -0.87
C GLU A 61 4.29 -9.79 -2.30
N THR A 62 3.73 -10.94 -2.69
CA THR A 62 3.83 -11.48 -4.04
C THR A 62 3.26 -10.51 -5.08
N THR A 63 2.10 -9.92 -4.78
CA THR A 63 1.43 -8.95 -5.66
C THR A 63 2.25 -7.66 -5.78
N TRP A 64 2.74 -7.13 -4.66
CA TRP A 64 3.63 -5.96 -4.69
C TRP A 64 4.90 -6.22 -5.50
N LEU A 65 5.54 -7.37 -5.29
CA LEU A 65 6.75 -7.75 -6.02
C LEU A 65 6.49 -7.94 -7.51
N SER A 66 5.32 -8.47 -7.89
CA SER A 66 4.90 -8.57 -9.29
C SER A 66 4.85 -7.19 -9.95
N TRP A 67 4.28 -6.19 -9.26
CA TRP A 67 4.27 -4.83 -9.76
C TRP A 67 5.65 -4.21 -9.79
N ALA A 68 6.39 -4.29 -8.69
CA ALA A 68 7.69 -3.68 -8.55
C ALA A 68 8.68 -4.23 -9.60
N ARG A 69 8.63 -5.54 -9.89
CA ARG A 69 9.44 -6.21 -10.93
C ARG A 69 8.99 -5.89 -12.37
N SER A 70 7.86 -5.22 -12.57
CA SER A 70 7.36 -4.85 -13.89
C SER A 70 8.16 -3.69 -14.49
N ASP A 71 8.29 -3.70 -15.82
CA ASP A 71 8.93 -2.61 -16.57
C ASP A 71 8.26 -1.25 -16.27
N ALA A 72 6.93 -1.22 -16.10
CA ALA A 72 6.19 0.01 -15.80
C ALA A 72 6.64 0.67 -14.48
N PHE A 73 6.95 -0.12 -13.46
CA PHE A 73 7.43 0.38 -12.17
C PHE A 73 8.89 0.81 -12.26
N ASN A 74 9.72 -0.01 -12.91
CA ASN A 74 11.13 0.24 -13.05
C ASN A 74 11.42 1.49 -13.90
N ASP A 75 10.63 1.74 -14.94
CA ASP A 75 10.74 2.92 -15.80
C ASP A 75 10.48 4.23 -15.03
N VAL A 76 9.62 4.21 -14.01
CA VAL A 76 9.23 5.41 -13.24
C VAL A 76 10.08 5.59 -11.99
N PHE A 77 10.26 4.54 -11.19
CA PHE A 77 10.86 4.63 -9.86
C PHE A 77 12.30 4.10 -9.80
N ASN A 78 12.84 3.59 -10.91
CA ASN A 78 14.19 3.01 -11.03
C ASN A 78 14.51 2.07 -9.85
N THR A 79 13.61 1.10 -9.64
CA THR A 79 13.64 0.21 -8.49
C THR A 79 14.75 -0.83 -8.66
N GLN A 80 15.80 -0.72 -7.84
CA GLN A 80 16.88 -1.71 -7.78
C GLN A 80 16.77 -2.55 -6.51
N GLY A 81 16.78 -3.88 -6.68
CA GLY A 81 16.85 -4.84 -5.57
C GLY A 81 15.52 -5.03 -4.85
N TYR A 82 14.76 -6.02 -5.29
CA TYR A 82 13.58 -6.49 -4.55
C TYR A 82 14.01 -7.62 -3.61
N SER A 83 13.86 -7.41 -2.30
CA SER A 83 13.99 -8.48 -1.33
C SER A 83 12.63 -9.07 -1.01
N GLU A 84 12.57 -10.38 -0.83
CA GLU A 84 11.45 -11.08 -0.23
C GLU A 84 11.68 -11.12 1.30
N SER A 85 10.63 -10.89 2.08
CA SER A 85 10.63 -11.01 3.53
C SER A 85 10.30 -12.46 3.89
N GLU A 86 11.02 -12.99 4.87
CA GLU A 86 10.72 -14.29 5.49
C GLU A 86 10.42 -14.05 6.98
N PRO A 87 9.17 -14.28 7.45
CA PRO A 87 8.00 -14.79 6.72
C PRO A 87 7.41 -13.76 5.72
N PRO A 88 6.60 -14.23 4.73
CA PRO A 88 5.93 -13.36 3.77
C PRO A 88 5.01 -12.37 4.49
N SER A 89 5.01 -11.15 3.99
CA SER A 89 4.30 -10.02 4.59
C SER A 89 2.83 -10.06 4.17
N SER A 90 1.92 -10.10 5.14
CA SER A 90 0.47 -10.10 4.88
C SER A 90 -0.14 -8.70 4.80
N LEU A 91 0.64 -7.66 5.10
CA LEU A 91 0.34 -6.27 4.73
C LEU A 91 1.56 -5.64 4.10
N VAL A 92 1.36 -5.02 2.93
CA VAL A 92 2.38 -4.25 2.24
C VAL A 92 1.84 -2.86 1.93
N VAL A 93 2.48 -1.85 2.49
CA VAL A 93 2.13 -0.43 2.28
C VAL A 93 3.23 0.23 1.47
N GLY A 94 2.90 0.68 0.26
CA GLY A 94 3.80 1.35 -0.66
C GLY A 94 3.39 2.78 -0.96
N ALA A 95 4.36 3.68 -0.98
CA ALA A 95 4.15 5.07 -1.37
C ALA A 95 5.37 5.62 -2.10
N LYS A 96 5.16 6.65 -2.91
CA LYS A 96 6.23 7.44 -3.53
C LYS A 96 6.81 8.41 -2.50
N VAL A 97 8.15 8.47 -2.43
CA VAL A 97 8.91 9.44 -1.65
C VAL A 97 9.95 10.07 -2.55
N GLY A 98 9.65 11.26 -3.07
CA GLY A 98 10.50 11.92 -4.06
C GLY A 98 10.53 11.18 -5.39
N LEU A 99 11.68 10.60 -5.75
CA LEU A 99 11.90 9.87 -7.00
C LEU A 99 11.92 8.34 -6.83
N THR A 100 11.72 7.84 -5.62
CA THR A 100 11.73 6.40 -5.31
C THR A 100 10.43 6.00 -4.62
N THR A 101 10.17 4.69 -4.55
CA THR A 101 9.10 4.15 -3.72
C THR A 101 9.68 3.65 -2.40
N THR A 102 8.93 3.88 -1.32
CA THR A 102 9.18 3.26 -0.02
C THR A 102 8.10 2.21 0.21
N THR A 103 8.47 1.11 0.87
CA THR A 103 7.55 0.04 1.20
C THR A 103 7.72 -0.32 2.67
N SER A 104 6.63 -0.26 3.41
CA SER A 104 6.50 -0.81 4.76
C SER A 104 5.83 -2.17 4.66
N ARG A 105 6.39 -3.16 5.35
CA ARG A 105 5.95 -4.55 5.28
C ARG A 105 5.69 -5.06 6.68
N TYR A 106 4.53 -5.67 6.89
CA TYR A 106 4.12 -6.23 8.17
C TYR A 106 3.76 -7.69 7.99
N SER A 107 4.24 -8.50 8.91
CA SER A 107 3.87 -9.89 9.06
C SER A 107 3.38 -10.11 10.48
N TRP A 108 2.28 -10.86 10.60
CA TRP A 108 1.74 -11.29 11.88
C TRP A 108 1.83 -12.80 11.96
N GLY A 109 2.10 -13.34 13.15
CA GLY A 109 2.15 -14.79 13.38
C GLY A 109 0.79 -15.49 13.35
N SER A 110 -0.31 -14.73 13.21
CA SER A 110 -1.70 -15.18 13.14
C SER A 110 -2.50 -14.13 12.36
N GLU A 111 -3.74 -14.44 12.00
CA GLU A 111 -4.64 -13.49 11.31
C GLU A 111 -4.73 -12.17 12.12
N PRO A 112 -4.36 -11.02 11.52
CA PRO A 112 -4.37 -9.75 12.23
C PRO A 112 -5.81 -9.28 12.45
N SER A 113 -6.06 -8.62 13.59
CA SER A 113 -7.34 -7.96 13.81
C SER A 113 -7.43 -6.69 12.95
N THR A 114 -8.65 -6.22 12.65
CA THR A 114 -8.87 -4.92 12.00
C THR A 114 -8.07 -3.80 12.67
N ARG A 115 -8.01 -3.78 14.01
CA ARG A 115 -7.22 -2.82 14.77
C ARG A 115 -5.72 -2.90 14.46
N ASP A 116 -5.16 -4.12 14.38
CA ASP A 116 -3.73 -4.30 14.10
C ASP A 116 -3.38 -3.80 12.69
N VAL A 117 -4.26 -4.05 11.72
CA VAL A 117 -4.11 -3.55 10.35
C VAL A 117 -4.18 -2.03 10.33
N LEU A 118 -5.15 -1.42 11.00
CA LEU A 118 -5.30 0.04 11.06
C LEU A 118 -4.11 0.71 11.75
N GLU A 119 -3.58 0.12 12.82
CA GLU A 119 -2.40 0.62 13.53
C GLU A 119 -1.16 0.56 12.62
N ALA A 120 -0.97 -0.55 11.88
CA ALA A 120 0.12 -0.67 10.91
C ALA A 120 -0.02 0.29 9.71
N LEU A 121 -1.25 0.57 9.27
CA LEU A 121 -1.52 1.57 8.24
C LEU A 121 -1.15 2.97 8.72
N ASP A 122 -1.60 3.36 9.92
CA ASP A 122 -1.29 4.66 10.52
C ASP A 122 0.22 4.86 10.71
N ASP A 123 0.90 3.88 11.31
CA ASP A 123 2.36 3.88 11.47
C ASP A 123 3.09 4.02 10.12
N SER A 124 2.59 3.36 9.08
CA SER A 124 3.16 3.45 7.74
C SER A 124 2.98 4.83 7.13
N LEU A 125 1.78 5.40 7.25
CA LEU A 125 1.48 6.75 6.76
C LEU A 125 2.37 7.77 7.46
N VAL A 126 2.48 7.71 8.78
CA VAL A 126 3.35 8.59 9.56
C VAL A 126 4.82 8.43 9.14
N ALA A 127 5.28 7.20 8.90
CA ALA A 127 6.64 6.94 8.43
C ALA A 127 6.89 7.48 7.01
N ILE A 128 5.89 7.40 6.13
CA ILE A 128 5.95 7.98 4.77
C ILE A 128 5.99 9.50 4.87
N GLU A 129 5.07 10.13 5.62
CA GLU A 129 5.03 11.58 5.82
C GLU A 129 6.33 12.13 6.38
N GLN A 130 6.96 11.44 7.34
CA GLN A 130 8.26 11.84 7.88
C GLN A 130 9.42 11.73 6.87
N ARG A 131 9.30 10.84 5.88
CA ARG A 131 10.30 10.62 4.83
C ARG A 131 10.07 11.50 3.61
N THR A 132 8.83 11.92 3.37
CA THR A 132 8.49 12.85 2.31
C THR A 132 8.99 14.23 2.69
N PRO A 133 10.04 14.77 2.02
CA PRO A 133 10.50 16.11 2.31
C PRO A 133 9.37 17.09 2.01
N THR A 134 8.88 17.79 3.04
CA THR A 134 7.99 18.93 2.86
C THR A 134 8.76 20.00 2.10
N GLY A 135 8.59 20.03 0.78
CA GLY A 135 9.12 21.07 -0.11
C GLY A 135 8.44 22.40 0.12
#